data_AF-A0AB39UF09-F1
#
_entry.id   AF-A0AB39UF09-F1
#
_cell.length_a   1.000
_cell.length_b   1.000
_cell.length_c   1.000
_cell.angle_alpha   90.00
_cell.angle_beta   90.00
_cell.angle_gamma   90.00
#
_symmetry.space_group_name_H-M   'P 1'
#
loop_
_entity.id
_entity.type
_entity.pdbx_description
1 polymer ?
#
loop_
_entity_poly.entity_id
_entity_poly.type
_entity_poly.pdbx_seq_one_letter_code
_entity_poly.pdbx_strand_id
1 'polypeptide(L)'
;MTGHESHEYSFAEALEVVSCSESTLRRKLNKNGSKLGATKLKKGWRIPVETLEALGVLRTVTGQSTEQLTGHDRTETSQEITRLRIENATLRAENEGLKQLLSEREKVVALLEQRPTKRESLWSRFTRNRERNAE
;
A
#
# COMPACT_ATOMS: atom_id res chain seq x y z
N MET A 1 -14.04 -5.88 -41.34
CA MET A 1 -12.61 -5.92 -40.95
C MET A 1 -12.42 -4.84 -39.89
N THR A 2 -12.47 -5.20 -38.60
CA THR A 2 -12.28 -4.25 -37.50
C THR A 2 -10.78 -4.08 -37.27
N GLY A 3 -10.21 -3.02 -37.81
CA GLY A 3 -8.87 -2.58 -37.43
C GLY A 3 -8.92 -2.16 -35.96
N HIS A 4 -8.56 -3.08 -35.06
CA HIS A 4 -8.18 -2.69 -33.73
C HIS A 4 -6.92 -1.83 -33.90
N GLU A 5 -7.07 -0.52 -33.73
CA GLU A 5 -5.92 0.37 -33.55
C GLU A 5 -5.26 -0.04 -32.22
N SER A 6 -4.37 -1.03 -32.28
CA SER A 6 -3.51 -1.40 -31.17
C SER A 6 -2.67 -0.17 -30.84
N HIS A 7 -3.05 0.54 -29.79
CA HIS A 7 -2.36 1.75 -29.36
C HIS A 7 -0.98 1.33 -28.84
N GLU A 8 0.07 1.59 -29.61
CA GLU A 8 1.44 1.27 -29.24
C GLU A 8 2.11 2.48 -28.60
N TYR A 9 2.69 2.30 -27.42
CA TYR A 9 3.50 3.32 -26.77
C TYR A 9 4.97 3.19 -27.16
N SER A 10 5.61 4.32 -27.39
CA SER A 10 7.06 4.42 -27.30
C SER A 10 7.53 4.27 -25.85
N PHE A 11 8.82 4.02 -25.67
CA PHE A 11 9.39 3.93 -24.32
C PHE A 11 9.18 5.23 -23.51
N ALA A 12 9.23 6.40 -24.15
CA ALA A 12 9.05 7.69 -23.49
C ALA A 12 7.59 7.89 -23.06
N GLU A 13 6.63 7.62 -23.95
CA GLU A 13 5.20 7.72 -23.65
C GLU A 13 4.78 6.73 -22.57
N ALA A 14 5.35 5.51 -22.58
CA ALA A 14 5.10 4.52 -21.54
C ALA A 14 5.49 5.04 -20.15
N LEU A 15 6.54 5.86 -20.00
CA LEU A 15 6.96 6.39 -18.70
C LEU A 15 5.94 7.35 -18.08
N GLU A 16 5.12 8.01 -18.90
CA GLU A 16 4.10 8.94 -18.42
C GLU A 16 2.91 8.19 -17.80
N VAL A 17 2.57 7.03 -18.36
CA VAL A 17 1.40 6.22 -17.96
C VAL A 17 1.72 5.12 -16.94
N VAL A 18 2.98 4.73 -16.79
CA VAL A 18 3.40 3.71 -15.83
C VAL A 18 3.70 4.28 -14.43
N SER A 19 3.52 3.43 -13.42
CA SER A 19 3.76 3.73 -12.01
C SER A 19 5.20 3.45 -11.57
N CYS A 20 6.00 2.74 -12.39
CA CYS A 20 7.36 2.33 -12.03
C CYS A 20 8.44 3.23 -12.62
N SER A 21 9.64 3.19 -12.02
CA SER A 21 10.79 3.96 -12.51
C SER A 21 11.26 3.51 -13.90
N GLU A 22 11.95 4.39 -14.61
CA GLU A 22 12.50 4.09 -15.93
C GLU A 22 13.36 2.81 -15.96
N SER A 23 14.25 2.68 -14.96
CA SER A 23 15.12 1.52 -14.83
C SER A 23 14.32 0.22 -14.64
N THR A 24 13.22 0.28 -13.88
CA THR A 24 12.33 -0.86 -13.64
C THR A 24 11.58 -1.24 -14.92
N LEU A 25 11.01 -0.27 -15.63
CA LEU A 25 10.33 -0.50 -16.91
C LEU A 25 11.29 -1.14 -17.92
N ARG A 26 12.49 -0.58 -18.06
CA ARG A 26 13.53 -1.10 -18.96
C ARG A 26 13.93 -2.54 -18.61
N ARG A 27 14.10 -2.85 -17.31
CA ARG A 27 14.40 -4.21 -16.85
C ARG A 27 13.27 -5.19 -17.17
N LYS A 28 12.02 -4.80 -16.90
CA LYS A 28 10.83 -5.62 -17.18
C LYS A 28 10.66 -5.89 -18.68
N LEU A 29 10.82 -4.87 -19.53
CA LEU A 29 10.77 -5.02 -20.99
C LEU A 29 11.88 -5.91 -21.53
N ASN A 30 13.12 -5.77 -21.03
CA ASN A 30 14.21 -6.67 -21.43
C ASN A 30 13.97 -8.12 -20.98
N LYS A 31 13.32 -8.34 -19.84
CA LYS A 31 13.08 -9.69 -19.29
C LYS A 31 11.91 -10.39 -19.99
N ASN A 32 10.78 -9.70 -20.13
CA ASN A 32 9.51 -10.28 -20.53
C ASN A 32 8.84 -9.55 -21.71
N GLY A 33 9.30 -8.35 -22.09
CA GLY A 33 8.62 -7.50 -23.08
C GLY A 33 8.41 -8.20 -24.42
N SER A 34 9.44 -8.84 -24.99
CA SER A 34 9.31 -9.54 -26.27
C SER A 34 8.37 -10.74 -26.24
N LYS A 35 8.20 -11.38 -25.08
CA LYS A 35 7.22 -12.48 -24.91
C LYS A 35 5.79 -11.96 -24.84
N LEU A 36 5.62 -10.70 -24.44
CA LEU A 36 4.33 -10.05 -24.22
C LEU A 36 3.92 -9.14 -25.40
N GLY A 37 4.66 -9.18 -26.52
CA GLY A 37 4.35 -8.41 -27.73
C GLY A 37 5.13 -7.10 -27.89
N ALA A 38 5.96 -6.69 -26.93
CA ALA A 38 6.79 -5.49 -27.08
C ALA A 38 7.95 -5.73 -28.04
N THR A 39 8.10 -4.84 -29.01
CA THR A 39 9.12 -4.92 -30.05
C THR A 39 10.26 -3.95 -29.76
N LYS A 40 11.49 -4.48 -29.72
CA LYS A 40 12.70 -3.66 -29.56
C LYS A 40 13.22 -3.23 -30.93
N LEU A 41 13.13 -1.94 -31.22
CA LEU A 41 13.64 -1.32 -32.43
C LEU A 41 15.03 -0.71 -32.20
N LYS A 42 15.73 -0.37 -33.30
CA LYS A 42 17.03 0.33 -33.24
C LYS A 42 16.96 1.67 -32.48
N LYS A 43 15.81 2.34 -32.50
CA LYS A 43 15.58 3.66 -31.89
C LYS A 43 14.75 3.61 -30.58
N GLY A 44 14.47 2.44 -30.02
CA GLY A 44 13.71 2.34 -28.77
C GLY A 44 12.76 1.14 -28.73
N TRP A 45 11.70 1.25 -27.93
CA TRP A 45 10.67 0.22 -27.81
C TRP A 45 9.38 0.67 -28.46
N ARG A 46 8.66 -0.27 -29.08
CA ARG A 46 7.21 -0.19 -29.29
C ARG A 46 6.54 -1.17 -28.35
N ILE A 47 5.63 -0.66 -27.55
CA ILE A 47 5.07 -1.38 -26.41
C ILE A 47 3.55 -1.32 -26.56
N PRO A 48 2.90 -2.41 -26.98
CA PRO A 48 1.44 -2.51 -26.93
C PRO A 48 0.93 -2.24 -25.51
N VAL A 49 -0.26 -1.64 -25.40
CA VAL A 49 -0.91 -1.40 -24.10
C VAL A 49 -1.04 -2.70 -23.31
N GLU A 50 -1.40 -3.78 -23.99
CA GLU A 50 -1.56 -5.13 -23.43
C GLU A 50 -0.26 -5.63 -22.78
N THR A 51 0.90 -5.24 -23.32
CA THR A 51 2.20 -5.56 -22.71
C THR A 51 2.39 -4.81 -21.40
N LEU A 52 2.00 -3.53 -21.32
CA LEU A 52 2.11 -2.75 -20.07
C LEU A 52 1.13 -3.23 -19.00
N GLU A 53 -0.07 -3.64 -19.41
CA GLU A 53 -1.07 -4.29 -18.55
C GLU A 53 -0.52 -5.61 -17.99
N ALA A 54 -0.03 -6.51 -18.85
CA ALA A 54 0.53 -7.79 -18.44
C ALA A 54 1.78 -7.65 -17.56
N LEU A 55 2.55 -6.58 -17.72
CA LEU A 55 3.68 -6.27 -16.84
C LEU A 55 3.26 -5.70 -15.47
N GLY A 56 1.98 -5.36 -15.30
CA GLY A 56 1.41 -4.78 -14.08
C GLY A 56 2.09 -3.46 -13.72
N VAL A 57 2.42 -2.64 -14.72
CA VAL A 57 3.16 -1.38 -14.52
C VAL A 57 2.31 -0.14 -14.75
N LEU A 58 1.09 -0.25 -15.27
CA LEU A 58 0.22 0.90 -15.45
C LEU A 58 -0.13 1.54 -14.12
N ARG A 59 -0.27 2.88 -14.11
CA ARG A 59 -0.84 3.58 -12.96
C ARG A 59 -2.30 3.17 -12.83
N THR A 60 -2.61 2.39 -11.81
CA THR A 60 -4.00 2.16 -11.43
C THR A 60 -4.55 3.48 -10.91
N VAL A 61 -5.45 4.11 -11.67
CA VAL A 61 -6.34 5.10 -11.10
C VAL A 61 -7.14 4.33 -10.05
N THR A 62 -6.91 4.64 -8.77
CA THR A 62 -7.62 4.05 -7.64
C THR A 62 -9.12 4.11 -7.90
N GLY A 63 -9.73 3.02 -8.36
CA GLY A 63 -11.18 2.94 -8.53
C GLY A 63 -11.76 2.04 -9.63
N GLN A 64 -11.01 1.52 -10.60
CA GLN A 64 -11.61 0.69 -11.65
C GLN A 64 -11.09 -0.75 -11.68
N SER A 65 -11.97 -1.62 -11.14
CA SER A 65 -12.03 -3.06 -11.38
C SER A 65 -11.90 -3.36 -12.88
N THR A 66 -10.81 -4.00 -13.28
CA THR A 66 -10.69 -4.60 -14.61
C THR A 66 -11.44 -5.94 -14.63
N GLU A 67 -12.77 -5.86 -14.67
CA GLU A 67 -13.64 -6.99 -15.07
C GLU A 67 -13.74 -7.03 -16.60
N GLN A 68 -12.71 -7.54 -17.25
CA GLN A 68 -12.83 -8.10 -18.60
C GLN A 68 -12.08 -9.42 -18.66
N LEU A 69 -12.66 -10.46 -18.07
CA LEU A 69 -12.27 -11.84 -18.31
C LEU A 69 -13.32 -12.50 -19.21
N THR A 70 -12.86 -12.80 -20.41
CA THR A 70 -13.50 -13.58 -21.47
C THR A 70 -14.02 -14.92 -20.97
N GLY A 71 -15.35 -15.07 -20.95
CA GLY A 71 -16.12 -16.27 -21.34
C GLY A 71 -16.01 -17.58 -20.56
N HIS A 72 -14.83 -17.97 -20.06
CA HIS A 72 -14.61 -19.32 -19.52
C HIS A 72 -14.35 -19.37 -18.00
N ASP A 73 -13.95 -18.24 -17.39
CA ASP A 73 -13.51 -18.15 -15.97
C ASP A 73 -14.59 -17.71 -14.96
N ARG A 74 -15.83 -17.47 -15.40
CA ARG A 74 -16.86 -16.79 -14.57
C ARG A 74 -17.23 -17.53 -13.29
N THR A 75 -17.13 -18.85 -13.23
CA THR A 75 -17.52 -19.64 -12.05
C THR A 75 -16.42 -19.70 -11.00
N GLU A 76 -15.17 -19.89 -11.42
CA GLU A 76 -14.01 -19.89 -10.51
C GLU A 76 -13.75 -18.50 -9.94
N THR A 77 -13.86 -17.46 -10.79
CA THR A 77 -13.77 -16.07 -10.36
C THR A 77 -14.90 -15.67 -9.41
N SER A 78 -16.14 -16.14 -9.60
CA SER A 78 -17.24 -15.84 -8.67
C SER A 78 -17.00 -16.43 -7.27
N GLN A 79 -16.44 -17.64 -7.20
CA GLN A 79 -16.08 -18.27 -5.92
C GLN A 79 -14.91 -17.53 -5.24
N GLU A 80 -13.87 -17.18 -6.00
CA GLU A 80 -12.72 -16.44 -5.48
C GLU A 80 -13.11 -15.02 -5.04
N ILE A 81 -13.97 -14.32 -5.79
CA ILE A 81 -14.52 -13.01 -5.40
C ILE A 81 -15.29 -13.13 -4.08
N THR A 82 -16.07 -14.19 -3.89
CA THR A 82 -16.82 -14.41 -2.65
C THR A 82 -15.87 -14.66 -1.48
N ARG A 83 -14.84 -15.49 -1.68
CA ARG A 83 -13.80 -15.75 -0.69
C ARG A 83 -13.05 -14.48 -0.30
N LEU A 84 -12.57 -13.71 -1.27
CA LEU A 84 -11.85 -12.46 -1.07
C LEU A 84 -12.71 -11.40 -0.38
N ARG A 85 -14.03 -11.39 -0.61
CA ARG A 85 -14.97 -10.51 0.11
C ARG A 85 -15.09 -10.89 1.59
N ILE A 86 -15.16 -12.18 1.89
CA ILE A 86 -15.20 -12.68 3.27
C ILE A 86 -13.88 -12.30 3.97
N GLU A 87 -12.74 -12.57 3.35
CA GLU A 87 -11.42 -12.24 3.91
C GLU A 87 -11.23 -10.72 4.10
N ASN A 88 -11.70 -9.89 3.17
CA ASN A 88 -11.67 -8.44 3.37
C ASN A 88 -12.56 -8.00 4.54
N ALA A 89 -13.71 -8.62 4.73
CA ALA A 89 -14.59 -8.29 5.85
C ALA A 89 -13.95 -8.65 7.19
N THR A 90 -13.30 -9.82 7.29
CA THR A 90 -12.58 -10.23 8.51
C THR A 90 -11.40 -9.31 8.79
N LEU A 91 -10.57 -9.01 7.77
CA LEU A 91 -9.44 -8.10 7.91
C LEU A 91 -9.86 -6.68 8.33
N ARG A 92 -11.03 -6.21 7.89
CA ARG A 92 -11.58 -4.92 8.34
C ARG A 92 -11.99 -4.97 9.80
N ALA A 93 -12.67 -6.02 10.23
CA ALA A 93 -13.05 -6.20 11.63
C ALA A 93 -11.82 -6.29 12.56
N GLU A 94 -10.78 -7.02 12.16
CA GLU A 94 -9.51 -7.08 12.89
C GLU A 94 -8.83 -5.71 12.98
N ASN A 95 -8.77 -4.97 11.87
CA ASN A 95 -8.22 -3.61 11.88
C ASN A 95 -9.00 -2.65 12.77
N GLU A 96 -10.33 -2.75 12.82
CA GLU A 96 -11.16 -1.97 13.74
C GLU A 96 -10.87 -2.33 15.20
N GLY A 97 -10.75 -3.63 15.52
CA GLY A 97 -10.36 -4.09 16.86
C GLY A 97 -8.97 -3.59 17.28
N LEU A 98 -7.99 -3.64 16.37
CA LEU A 98 -6.64 -3.10 16.61
C LEU A 98 -6.65 -1.59 16.86
N LYS A 99 -7.46 -0.82 16.10
CA LYS A 99 -7.63 0.61 16.33
C LYS A 99 -8.24 0.91 17.70
N GLN A 100 -9.21 0.10 18.14
CA GLN A 100 -9.78 0.24 19.49
C GLN A 100 -8.72 -0.02 20.56
N LEU A 101 -7.95 -1.11 20.45
CA LEU A 101 -6.86 -1.43 21.40
C LEU A 101 -5.78 -0.36 21.44
N LEU A 102 -5.42 0.24 20.29
CA LEU A 102 -4.50 1.36 20.24
C LEU A 102 -5.07 2.58 20.98
N SER A 103 -6.34 2.92 20.75
CA SER A 103 -7.01 4.02 21.44
C SER A 103 -7.08 3.82 22.96
N GLU A 104 -7.27 2.57 23.41
CA GLU A 104 -7.26 2.23 24.83
C GLU A 104 -5.85 2.36 25.42
N ARG A 105 -4.82 1.90 24.70
CA ARG A 105 -3.43 2.09 25.12
C ARG A 105 -3.07 3.57 25.23
N GLU A 106 -3.46 4.39 24.25
CA GLU A 106 -3.22 5.84 24.29
C GLU A 106 -3.88 6.49 25.51
N LYS A 107 -5.12 6.12 25.84
CA LYS A 107 -5.80 6.58 27.07
C LYS A 107 -5.04 6.17 28.34
N VAL A 108 -4.57 4.92 28.41
CA VAL A 108 -3.80 4.42 29.57
C VAL A 108 -2.46 5.16 29.69
N VAL A 109 -1.77 5.39 28.59
CA VAL A 109 -0.52 6.18 28.56
C VAL A 109 -0.78 7.60 29.04
N ALA A 110 -1.81 8.27 28.52
CA ALA A 110 -2.18 9.61 28.96
C ALA A 110 -2.48 9.67 30.47
N LEU A 111 -3.16 8.66 31.02
CA LEU A 111 -3.42 8.56 32.47
C LEU A 111 -2.13 8.33 33.29
N LEU A 112 -1.16 7.58 32.75
CA LEU A 112 0.13 7.36 33.40
C LEU A 112 1.02 8.61 33.33
N GLU A 113 0.98 9.36 32.23
CA GLU A 113 1.68 10.63 32.08
C GLU A 113 1.08 11.73 32.96
N GLN A 114 -0.23 11.70 33.22
CA GLN A 114 -0.90 12.61 34.15
C GLN A 114 -0.69 12.27 35.64
N ARG A 115 0.03 11.18 35.99
CA ARG A 115 0.40 10.95 37.39
C ARG A 115 1.28 12.10 37.88
N PRO A 116 0.88 12.82 38.94
CA PRO A 116 1.66 13.94 39.41
C PRO A 116 3.01 13.44 39.95
N THR A 117 4.10 13.82 39.29
CA THR A 117 5.48 13.76 39.81
C THR A 117 5.71 14.72 41.00
N LYS A 118 4.65 15.14 41.69
CA LYS A 118 4.69 15.98 42.88
C LYS A 118 3.98 15.32 44.05
N ARG A 119 4.33 14.07 44.38
CA ARG A 119 4.39 13.72 45.80
C ARG A 119 5.77 14.14 46.27
N GLU A 120 5.88 15.35 46.80
CA GLU A 120 6.99 15.63 47.73
C GLU A 120 6.97 14.50 48.75
N SER A 121 8.04 13.70 48.76
CA SER A 121 8.13 12.60 49.70
C SER A 121 8.06 13.19 51.11
N LEU A 122 7.35 12.53 52.01
CA LEU A 122 7.31 12.95 53.42
C LEU A 122 8.73 13.04 54.01
N TRP A 123 9.68 12.27 53.46
CA TRP A 123 11.11 12.36 53.71
C TRP A 123 11.71 13.72 53.33
N SER A 124 11.35 14.27 52.17
CA SER A 124 11.78 15.60 51.72
C SER A 124 11.26 16.75 52.61
N ARG A 125 10.12 16.55 53.30
CA ARG A 125 9.62 17.47 54.35
C ARG A 125 10.33 17.27 55.68
N PHE A 126 10.63 16.03 56.05
CA PHE A 126 11.28 15.70 57.32
C PHE A 126 12.75 16.17 57.36
N THR A 127 13.49 16.07 56.25
CA THR A 127 14.88 16.55 56.17
C THR A 127 14.97 18.07 56.20
N ARG A 128 14.04 18.78 55.55
CA ARG A 128 13.99 20.26 55.54
C ARG A 128 13.72 20.88 56.93
N ASN A 129 12.98 20.20 57.79
CA ASN A 129 12.75 20.66 59.17
C ASN A 129 13.93 20.38 60.10
N ARG A 130 14.74 19.35 59.81
CA ARG A 130 15.91 19.00 60.62
C ARG A 130 17.06 19.98 60.40
N GLU A 131 17.20 20.52 59.19
CA GLU A 131 18.21 21.53 58.86
C GLU A 131 17.92 22.91 59.45
N ARG A 132 16.63 23.31 59.58
CA ARG A 132 16.26 24.61 60.19
C ARG A 132 16.38 24.68 61.71
N ASN A 133 16.40 23.54 62.39
CA ASN A 133 16.55 23.49 63.86
C ASN A 133 18.01 23.27 64.29
N ALA A 134 18.96 23.33 63.35
CA ALA A 134 20.39 23.11 63.57
C ALA A 134 21.23 24.40 63.39
N GLU A 135 20.58 25.56 63.21
CA GLU A 135 21.16 26.91 63.36
C GLU A 135 20.72 27.50 64.71
#